data_AF-A0A4Y2QU86-F1
#
_entry.id   AF-A0A4Y2QU86-F1
#
_cell.length_a   1.000
_cell.length_b   1.000
_cell.length_c   1.000
_cell.angle_alpha   90.00
_cell.angle_beta   90.00
_cell.angle_gamma   90.00
#
_symmetry.space_group_name_H-M   'P 1'
#
loop_
_entity.id
_entity.type
_entity.pdbx_description
1 polymer ?
#
loop_
_entity_poly.entity_id
_entity_poly.type
_entity_poly.pdbx_seq_one_letter_code
_entity_poly.pdbx_strand_id
1 'polypeptide(L)' 'MPKRKRGITGDAASRREAIRKRERRVVETEEERSRRLSNYGQRGQDRRAEETEEQRNSRMSDMAQRGQERRAEET' A
#
# COMPACT_ATOMS: atom_id res chain seq x y z
N MET A 1 -26.72 -9.82 -0.29
CA MET A 1 -25.88 -8.62 -0.05
C MET A 1 -25.58 -7.94 -1.38
N PRO A 2 -25.97 -6.68 -1.60
CA PRO A 2 -25.74 -6.02 -2.88
C PRO A 2 -24.25 -5.69 -3.04
N LYS A 3 -23.61 -6.33 -4.02
CA LYS A 3 -22.21 -6.10 -4.39
C LYS A 3 -22.08 -4.67 -4.93
N ARG A 4 -21.40 -3.78 -4.19
CA ARG A 4 -21.09 -2.43 -4.67
C ARG A 4 -20.19 -2.55 -5.90
N LYS A 5 -20.76 -2.40 -7.09
CA LYS A 5 -20.02 -2.20 -8.34
C LYS A 5 -19.28 -0.89 -8.18
N ARG A 6 -17.98 -0.94 -7.86
CA ARG A 6 -17.11 0.24 -7.90
C ARG A 6 -17.01 0.61 -9.39
N GLY A 7 -17.78 1.62 -9.81
CA GLY A 7 -17.88 2.02 -11.21
C GLY A 7 -16.52 2.36 -11.80
N ILE A 8 -16.36 2.06 -13.08
CA ILE A 8 -15.16 2.34 -13.90
C ILE A 8 -14.95 3.86 -14.08
N THR A 9 -15.87 4.68 -13.60
CA THR A 9 -15.71 6.12 -13.40
C THR A 9 -14.83 6.39 -12.17
N GLY A 10 -13.54 6.05 -12.26
CA GLY A 10 -12.55 6.61 -11.38
C GLY A 10 -12.56 8.12 -11.59
N ASP A 11 -12.87 8.87 -10.53
CA ASP A 11 -12.93 10.34 -10.55
C ASP A 11 -11.73 10.92 -11.33
N ALA A 12 -12.01 11.75 -12.33
CA ALA A 12 -10.99 12.30 -13.21
C ALA A 12 -9.93 13.08 -12.43
N ALA A 13 -10.30 13.70 -11.29
CA ALA A 13 -9.37 14.37 -10.40
C ALA A 13 -8.44 13.36 -9.69
N SER A 14 -8.97 12.26 -9.17
CA SER A 14 -8.19 11.16 -8.59
C SER A 14 -7.18 10.56 -9.57
N ARG A 15 -7.57 10.38 -10.85
CA ARG A 15 -6.66 9.92 -11.90
C ARG A 15 -5.55 10.93 -12.20
N ARG A 16 -5.89 12.23 -12.29
CA ARG A 16 -4.91 13.32 -12.49
C ARG A 16 -3.93 13.41 -11.31
N GLU A 17 -4.41 13.24 -10.08
CA GLU A 17 -3.56 13.26 -8.89
C GLU A 17 -2.61 12.06 -8.85
N ALA A 18 -3.06 10.87 -9.24
CA ALA A 18 -2.22 9.68 -9.35
C ALA A 18 -1.08 9.87 -10.38
N ILE A 19 -1.40 10.47 -11.54
CA ILE A 19 -0.41 10.80 -12.58
C ILE A 19 0.62 11.79 -12.02
N ARG A 20 0.19 12.90 -11.42
CA ARG A 20 1.09 13.89 -10.80
C ARG A 20 1.97 13.29 -9.71
N LYS A 21 1.42 12.40 -8.86
CA LYS A 21 2.19 11.66 -7.85
C LYS A 21 3.25 10.77 -8.48
N ARG A 22 2.96 10.14 -9.62
CA ARG A 22 3.91 9.30 -10.36
C ARG A 22 5.02 10.13 -11.00
N GLU A 23 4.67 11.22 -11.69
CA GLU A 23 5.65 12.13 -12.31
C GLU A 23 6.65 12.67 -11.29
N ARG A 24 6.18 13.09 -10.11
CA ARG A 24 7.07 13.51 -9.02
C ARG A 24 8.05 12.43 -8.57
N ARG A 25 7.66 11.15 -8.61
CA ARG A 25 8.55 10.01 -8.25
C ARG A 25 9.51 9.62 -9.37
N VAL A 26 9.27 10.04 -10.61
CA VAL A 26 10.16 9.75 -11.74
C VAL A 26 11.33 10.73 -11.78
N VAL A 27 11.10 11.97 -11.37
CA VAL A 27 12.09 13.06 -11.38
C VAL A 27 12.81 13.24 -10.03
N GLU A 28 12.40 12.53 -8.97
CA GLU A 28 13.03 12.64 -7.64
C GLU A 28 14.50 12.21 -7.69
N THR A 29 15.35 12.88 -6.92
CA THR A 29 16.74 12.45 -6.75
C THR A 29 16.82 11.22 -5.84
N GLU A 30 17.92 10.48 -5.89
CA GLU A 30 18.12 9.32 -5.00
C GLU A 30 18.10 9.71 -3.50
N GLU A 31 18.54 10.92 -3.15
CA GLU A 31 18.45 11.44 -1.78
C GLU A 31 17.01 11.74 -1.36
N GLU A 32 16.21 12.34 -2.24
CA GLU A 32 14.78 12.59 -2.01
C GLU A 32 14.00 11.28 -1.91
N ARG A 33 14.30 10.32 -2.79
CA ARG A 33 13.74 8.97 -2.78
C ARG A 33 14.05 8.26 -1.46
N SER A 34 15.31 8.31 -1.03
CA SER A 34 15.77 7.69 0.21
C SER A 34 15.07 8.29 1.43
N ARG A 35 14.99 9.63 1.52
CA ARG A 35 14.25 10.33 2.59
C ARG A 35 12.77 9.95 2.61
N ARG A 36 12.12 9.92 1.43
CA ARG A 36 10.71 9.56 1.31
C ARG A 36 10.42 8.13 1.75
N LEU A 37 11.26 7.17 1.34
CA LEU A 37 11.13 5.77 1.73
C LEU A 37 11.42 5.58 3.22
N SER A 38 12.44 6.25 3.75
CA SER A 38 12.76 6.23 5.20
C SER A 38 11.58 6.72 6.04
N ASN A 39 10.98 7.86 5.68
CA ASN A 39 9.80 8.38 6.37
C ASN A 39 8.60 7.40 6.33
N TYR A 40 8.37 6.76 5.18
CA TYR A 40 7.31 5.76 5.06
C TYR A 40 7.58 4.51 5.93
N GLY A 41 8.85 4.08 6.00
CA GLY A 41 9.31 3.01 6.88
C GLY A 41 9.07 3.33 8.35
N GLN A 42 9.50 4.51 8.81
CA GLN A 42 9.29 4.97 10.19
C GLN A 42 7.81 4.98 10.56
N ARG A 43 6.97 5.63 9.76
CA ARG A 43 5.51 5.66 10.00
C ARG A 43 4.87 4.26 9.98
N GLY A 44 5.45 3.33 9.22
CA GLY A 44 5.02 1.93 9.23
C GLY A 44 5.37 1.22 10.54
N GLN A 45 6.55 1.51 11.11
CA GLN A 45 6.97 0.98 12.40
C GLN A 45 6.15 1.59 13.54
N ASP A 46 5.93 2.91 13.52
CA ASP A 46 5.14 3.60 14.55
C ASP A 46 3.72 3.00 14.63
N ARG A 47 3.06 2.81 13.48
CA ARG A 47 1.75 2.14 13.42
C ARG A 47 1.76 0.71 13.95
N ARG A 48 2.85 -0.04 13.75
CA ARG A 48 2.99 -1.41 14.27
C ARG A 48 3.26 -1.43 15.77
N ALA A 49 3.92 -0.41 16.31
CA ALA A 49 4.14 -0.27 17.75
C ALA A 49 2.81 0.01 18.49
N GLU A 50 1.87 0.66 17.81
CA GLU A 50 0.52 0.95 18.32
C GLU A 50 -0.52 -0.16 18.05
N GLU A 51 -0.15 -1.25 17.35
CA GLU A 51 -1.09 -2.35 17.05
C GLU A 51 -1.49 -3.11 18.32
N THR A 52 -2.79 -3.41 18.44
CA THR A 52 -3.27 -4.38 19.44
C THR A 52 -2.90 -5.81 19.04
N GLU A 53 -2.95 -6.75 19.99
CA GLU A 53 -2.66 -8.16 19.71
C GLU A 53 -3.59 -8.74 18.62
N GLU A 54 -4.87 -8.40 18.64
CA GLU A 54 -5.83 -8.82 17.61
C GLU A 54 -5.49 -8.26 16.23
N GLN A 55 -5.13 -6.97 16.14
CA GLN A 55 -4.72 -6.34 14.89
C GLN A 55 -3.43 -6.97 14.34
N ARG A 56 -2.47 -7.23 15.23
CA ARG A 56 -1.21 -7.91 14.89
C ARG A 56 -1.49 -9.31 14.35
N ASN A 57 -2.34 -10.09 15.01
CA ASN A 57 -2.70 -11.45 14.59
C ASN A 57 -3.42 -11.45 13.24
N SER A 58 -4.35 -10.52 13.02
CA SER A 58 -5.01 -10.33 11.73
C SER A 58 -4.02 -10.00 10.62
N ARG A 59 -3.11 -9.04 10.84
CA ARG A 59 -2.05 -8.68 9.88
C ARG A 59 -1.14 -9.87 9.57
N MET A 60 -0.76 -10.67 10.57
CA MET A 60 0.08 -11.86 10.37
C MET A 60 -0.65 -12.92 9.53
N SER A 61 -1.94 -13.14 9.80
CA SER A 61 -2.79 -14.05 9.02
C SER A 61 -2.88 -13.61 7.56
N ASP A 62 -3.15 -12.34 7.30
CA ASP A 62 -3.20 -11.76 5.94
C ASP A 62 -1.88 -11.95 5.18
N MET A 63 -0.75 -11.75 5.86
CA MET A 63 0.58 -11.97 5.25
C MET A 63 0.82 -13.45 4.92
N ALA A 64 0.40 -14.36 5.79
CA ALA A 64 0.50 -15.80 5.54
C ALA A 64 -0.37 -16.21 4.34
N GLN A 65 -1.62 -15.75 4.30
CA GLN A 65 -2.53 -16.02 3.19
C GLN A 65 -1.98 -15.52 1.85
N ARG A 66 -1.54 -14.25 1.79
CA ARG A 66 -0.90 -13.69 0.58
C ARG A 66 0.40 -14.40 0.19
N GLY A 67 1.09 -14.99 1.16
CA GLY A 67 2.25 -15.84 0.89
C GLY A 67 1.85 -17.14 0.18
N GLN A 68 0.75 -17.76 0.60
CA GLN A 68 0.23 -18.96 -0.05
C GLN A 68 -0.36 -18.67 -1.42
N GLU A 69 -1.13 -17.59 -1.58
CA GLU A 69 -1.69 -17.16 -2.87
C GLU A 69 -0.58 -16.97 -3.91
N ARG A 70 0.50 -16.25 -3.55
CA ARG A 70 1.64 -16.05 -4.45
C ARG A 70 2.33 -17.35 -4.87
N ARG A 71 2.46 -18.31 -3.96
CA ARG A 71 3.03 -19.63 -4.27
C ARG A 71 2.11 -20.47 -5.16
N ALA A 72 0.80 -20.34 -4.99
CA ALA A 72 -0.19 -21.01 -5.82
C ALA A 72 -0.29 -20.39 -7.23
N GLU A 73 0.00 -19.10 -7.38
CA GLU A 73 0.09 -18.41 -8.68
C GLU A 73 1.42 -18.67 -9.42
N GLU A 74 2.42 -19.26 -8.75
CA GLU A 74 3.74 -19.58 -9.32
C GLU A 74 3.75 -20.94 -10.07
N THR A 75 2.61 -21.65 -10.12
CA THR A 75 2.39 -22.91 -10.85
C THR A 75 1.54 -22.71 -12.10
#